data_AF-A0A7S2QZC2-F1
#
_entry.id   AF-A0A7S2QZC2-F1
#
_cell.length_a   1.000
_cell.length_b   1.000
_cell.length_c   1.000
_cell.angle_alpha   90.00
_cell.angle_beta   90.00
_cell.angle_gamma   90.00
#
_symmetry.space_group_name_H-M   'P 1'
#
loop_
_entity.id
_entity.type
_entity.pdbx_description
1 polymer ?
#
loop_
_entity_poly.entity_id
_entity_poly.type
_entity_poly.pdbx_seq_one_letter_code
_entity_poly.pdbx_strand_id
1 'polypeptide(L)'
;SPPLVVFFGETPRRSVIMFGQLVTGPPGAGKTTYCVGMKHYFELQGRRVALINLDPANDTAPYDAAVSFDELISVDEVMEEFGLGPNGAMVYCVEYLEKNLDWLLERLKPLSETHYFIFDCP
;
A
#
# COMPACT_ATOMS: atom_id res chain seq x y z
N SER A 1 -37.40 -20.69 35.99
CA SER A 1 -36.46 -19.88 35.19
C SER A 1 -35.42 -20.82 34.60
N PRO A 2 -35.31 -20.99 33.27
CA PRO A 2 -34.27 -21.86 32.72
C PRO A 2 -32.89 -21.17 32.81
N PRO A 3 -31.79 -21.93 32.86
CA PRO A 3 -30.45 -21.36 32.99
C PRO A 3 -29.99 -20.73 31.67
N LEU A 4 -29.32 -19.58 31.77
CA LEU A 4 -28.66 -18.90 30.66
C LEU A 4 -27.38 -19.67 30.33
N VAL A 5 -27.38 -20.43 29.23
CA VAL A 5 -26.16 -21.06 28.69
C VAL A 5 -25.49 -20.04 27.78
N VAL A 6 -24.37 -19.47 28.23
CA VAL A 6 -23.53 -18.60 27.40
C VAL A 6 -22.55 -19.48 26.63
N PHE A 7 -22.75 -19.60 25.32
CA PHE A 7 -21.79 -20.19 24.41
C PHE A 7 -20.73 -19.15 24.05
N PHE A 8 -19.50 -19.31 24.54
CA PHE A 8 -18.33 -18.65 23.95
C PHE A 8 -17.89 -19.48 22.73
N GLY A 9 -18.58 -19.29 21.61
CA GLY A 9 -18.02 -19.66 20.31
C GLY A 9 -17.08 -18.55 19.86
N GLU A 10 -15.89 -18.90 19.34
CA GLU A 10 -15.12 -17.95 18.55
C GLU A 10 -16.00 -17.48 17.40
N THR A 11 -16.30 -16.19 17.35
CA THR A 11 -16.98 -15.57 16.21
C THR A 11 -16.14 -15.87 14.97
N PRO A 12 -16.72 -16.41 13.88
CA PRO A 12 -15.95 -16.63 12.65
C PRO A 12 -15.30 -15.31 12.26
N ARG A 13 -13.98 -15.28 12.05
CA ARG A 13 -13.32 -14.08 11.52
C ARG A 13 -14.06 -13.71 10.22
N ARG A 14 -14.76 -12.57 10.22
CA ARG A 14 -15.29 -12.03 8.97
C ARG A 14 -14.10 -11.88 8.02
N SER A 15 -14.17 -12.54 6.87
CA SER A 15 -13.24 -12.28 5.78
C SER A 15 -13.43 -10.82 5.35
N VAL A 16 -12.49 -9.96 5.73
CA VAL A 16 -12.50 -8.56 5.27
C VAL A 16 -12.12 -8.58 3.80
N ILE A 17 -13.03 -8.13 2.94
CA ILE A 17 -12.78 -8.00 1.51
C ILE A 17 -12.19 -6.61 1.29
N MET A 18 -10.93 -6.56 0.87
CA MET A 18 -10.26 -5.33 0.49
C MET A 18 -10.53 -5.04 -0.99
N PHE A 19 -10.76 -3.77 -1.31
CA PHE A 19 -10.91 -3.31 -2.69
C PHE A 19 -9.83 -2.27 -2.98
N GLY A 20 -9.25 -2.35 -4.18
CA GLY A 20 -8.29 -1.37 -4.61
C GLY A 20 -7.91 -1.49 -6.08
N GLN A 21 -7.02 -0.61 -6.50
CA GLN A 21 -6.45 -0.58 -7.85
C GLN A 21 -4.94 -0.56 -7.80
N LEU A 22 -4.32 -1.35 -8.67
CA LEU A 22 -2.88 -1.32 -8.92
C LEU A 22 -2.62 -0.46 -10.16
N VAL A 23 -1.96 0.68 -9.99
CA VAL A 23 -1.73 1.63 -11.08
C VAL A 23 -0.33 1.42 -11.65
N THR A 24 -0.27 0.82 -12.84
CA THR A 24 0.99 0.48 -13.52
C THR A 24 1.07 1.11 -14.90
N GLY A 25 2.29 1.33 -15.40
CA GLY A 25 2.51 1.93 -16.72
C GLY A 25 3.93 2.48 -16.86
N PRO A 26 4.37 2.82 -18.10
CA PRO A 26 5.72 3.31 -18.33
C PRO A 26 5.98 4.66 -17.61
N PRO A 27 7.25 5.02 -17.36
CA PRO A 27 7.62 6.32 -16.83
C PRO A 27 7.01 7.46 -17.66
N GLY A 28 6.46 8.48 -16.98
CA GLY A 28 5.80 9.61 -17.64
C GLY A 28 4.36 9.37 -18.11
N ALA A 29 3.79 8.17 -17.91
CA ALA A 29 2.38 7.90 -18.27
C ALA A 29 1.34 8.64 -17.39
N GLY A 30 1.77 9.28 -16.31
CA GLY A 30 0.88 10.04 -15.40
C GLY A 30 0.24 9.21 -14.28
N LYS A 31 0.89 8.13 -13.84
CA LYS A 31 0.40 7.22 -12.78
C LYS A 31 0.08 7.96 -11.47
N THR A 32 1.05 8.69 -10.94
CA THR A 32 0.90 9.54 -9.75
C THR A 32 -0.22 10.57 -9.91
N THR A 33 -0.31 11.22 -11.07
CA THR A 33 -1.40 12.17 -11.37
C THR A 33 -2.77 11.49 -11.34
N TYR A 34 -2.88 10.28 -11.90
CA TYR A 34 -4.09 9.48 -11.86
C TYR A 34 -4.44 9.07 -10.43
N CYS A 35 -3.47 8.63 -9.63
CA CYS A 35 -3.67 8.25 -8.22
C CYS A 35 -4.27 9.40 -7.40
N VAL A 36 -3.70 10.61 -7.53
CA VAL A 36 -4.20 11.82 -6.86
C VAL A 36 -5.61 12.20 -7.34
N GLY A 37 -5.83 12.21 -8.66
CA GLY A 37 -7.13 12.54 -9.23
C GLY A 37 -8.22 11.54 -8.83
N MET A 38 -7.90 10.25 -8.78
CA MET A 38 -8.84 9.20 -8.41
C MET A 38 -9.18 9.22 -6.93
N LYS A 39 -8.19 9.48 -6.05
CA LYS A 39 -8.45 9.73 -4.62
C LYS A 39 -9.48 10.84 -4.46
N HIS A 40 -9.23 12.00 -5.07
CA HIS A 40 -10.13 13.14 -4.99
C HIS A 40 -11.53 12.82 -5.53
N TYR A 41 -11.62 12.11 -6.66
CA TYR A 41 -12.90 11.69 -7.22
C TYR A 41 -13.71 10.81 -6.26
N PHE A 42 -13.08 9.80 -5.64
CA PHE A 42 -13.76 8.92 -4.68
C PHE A 42 -14.13 9.62 -3.37
N GLU A 43 -13.28 10.53 -2.88
CA GLU A 43 -13.59 11.34 -1.70
C GLU A 43 -14.81 12.24 -1.93
N LEU A 44 -14.98 12.81 -3.12
CA LEU A 44 -16.20 13.55 -3.51
C LEU A 44 -17.47 12.67 -3.48
N GLN A 45 -17.33 11.35 -3.63
CA GLN A 45 -18.44 10.39 -3.50
C GLN A 45 -18.61 9.86 -2.06
N GLY A 46 -17.91 10.44 -1.08
CA GLY A 46 -17.98 10.03 0.33
C GLY A 46 -17.21 8.74 0.65
N ARG A 47 -16.30 8.29 -0.22
CA ARG A 47 -15.44 7.14 0.06
C ARG A 47 -14.13 7.59 0.68
N ARG A 48 -13.65 6.83 1.67
CA ARG A 48 -12.28 6.98 2.17
C ARG A 48 -11.31 6.22 1.28
N VAL A 49 -10.18 6.84 0.97
CA VAL A 49 -9.16 6.27 0.07
C VAL A 49 -7.80 6.36 0.73
N ALA A 50 -7.03 5.27 0.66
CA ALA A 50 -5.64 5.24 1.06
C ALA A 50 -4.75 5.13 -0.19
N LEU A 51 -3.84 6.09 -0.35
CA LEU A 51 -2.77 6.00 -1.36
C LEU A 51 -1.61 5.23 -0.75
N ILE A 52 -1.12 4.23 -1.49
CA ILE A 52 0.02 3.40 -1.14
C ILE A 52 1.09 3.68 -2.18
N ASN A 53 2.18 4.33 -1.77
CA ASN A 53 3.32 4.57 -2.65
C ASN A 53 4.22 3.34 -2.61
N LEU A 54 4.30 2.61 -3.73
CA LEU A 54 5.19 1.46 -3.92
C LEU A 54 6.31 1.75 -4.92
N ASP A 55 6.51 3.01 -5.32
CA ASP A 55 7.59 3.43 -6.20
C ASP A 55 8.83 3.88 -5.38
N PRO A 56 9.93 3.09 -5.35
CA PRO A 56 11.16 3.45 -4.66
C PRO A 56 11.84 4.69 -5.23
N ALA A 57 11.54 5.09 -6.47
CA ALA A 57 12.12 6.26 -7.10
C ALA A 57 11.33 7.56 -6.84
N ASN A 58 10.24 7.48 -6.05
CA ASN A 58 9.35 8.59 -5.76
C ASN A 58 9.35 8.95 -4.27
N ASP A 59 10.52 9.34 -3.78
CA ASP A 59 10.83 9.76 -2.40
C ASP A 59 10.02 10.98 -1.92
N THR A 60 9.47 11.75 -2.85
CA THR A 60 8.73 12.99 -2.60
C THR A 60 7.40 13.00 -3.36
N ALA A 61 6.60 11.95 -3.17
CA ALA A 61 5.26 11.88 -3.71
C ALA A 61 4.46 13.16 -3.39
N PRO A 62 3.74 13.77 -4.35
CA PRO A 62 3.03 15.03 -4.17
C PRO A 62 1.72 14.89 -3.37
N TYR A 63 1.63 13.87 -2.52
CA TYR A 63 0.45 13.50 -1.75
C TYR A 63 0.82 12.84 -0.43
N ASP A 64 -0.11 12.88 0.52
CA ASP A 64 0.00 12.16 1.79
C ASP A 64 -0.29 10.67 1.56
N ALA A 65 0.77 9.86 1.56
CA ALA A 65 0.70 8.41 1.42
C ALA A 65 0.38 7.78 2.77
N ALA A 66 -0.58 6.86 2.79
CA ALA A 66 -0.92 6.10 4.00
C ALA A 66 0.16 5.07 4.37
N VAL A 67 0.90 4.61 3.35
CA VAL A 67 2.08 3.76 3.45
C VAL A 67 3.01 4.17 2.31
N SER A 68 4.28 4.42 2.62
CA SER A 68 5.31 4.68 1.61
C SER A 68 6.38 3.60 1.60
N PHE A 69 6.92 3.34 0.40
CA PHE A 69 8.00 2.38 0.18
C PHE A 69 9.26 2.73 0.99
N ASP A 70 9.54 4.03 1.17
CA ASP A 70 10.70 4.54 1.92
C ASP A 70 10.65 4.21 3.42
N GLU A 71 9.48 3.84 3.95
CA GLU A 71 9.36 3.33 5.33
C GLU A 71 9.91 1.91 5.48
N LEU A 72 10.04 1.17 4.37
CA LEU A 72 10.57 -0.19 4.33
C LEU A 72 12.05 -0.19 3.94
N ILE A 73 12.42 0.53 2.88
CA ILE A 73 13.79 0.57 2.36
C ILE A 73 14.01 1.80 1.46
N SER A 74 15.17 2.43 1.57
CA SER A 74 15.58 3.56 0.71
C SER A 74 16.37 3.06 -0.50
N VAL A 75 16.00 3.52 -1.70
CA VAL A 75 16.73 3.18 -2.94
C VAL A 75 18.15 3.72 -2.94
N ASP A 76 18.37 4.90 -2.35
CA ASP A 76 19.69 5.54 -2.26
C ASP A 76 20.62 4.74 -1.34
N GLU A 77 20.11 4.29 -0.19
CA GLU A 77 20.86 3.43 0.74
C GLU A 77 21.23 2.09 0.09
N VAL A 78 20.32 1.51 -0.70
CA VAL A 78 20.58 0.28 -1.46
C VAL A 78 21.67 0.48 -2.52
N MET A 79 21.65 1.61 -3.23
CA MET A 79 22.69 1.94 -4.21
C MET A 79 24.06 2.06 -3.54
N GLU A 80 24.13 2.74 -2.40
CA GLU A 80 25.37 2.94 -1.65
C GLU A 80 25.89 1.64 -1.03
N GLU A 81 25.04 0.86 -0.36
CA GLU A 81 25.43 -0.34 0.38
C GLU A 81 25.86 -1.48 -0.54
N PHE A 82 25.15 -1.69 -1.65
CA PHE A 82 25.38 -2.81 -2.56
C PHE A 82 26.16 -2.42 -3.83
N GLY A 83 26.52 -1.14 -4.00
CA GLY A 83 27.22 -0.64 -5.19
C GLY A 83 26.41 -0.81 -6.47
N LEU A 84 25.08 -0.74 -6.37
CA LEU A 84 24.16 -0.94 -7.49
C LEU A 84 23.91 0.38 -8.25
N GLY A 85 23.76 0.27 -9.57
CA GLY A 85 23.18 1.36 -10.35
C GLY A 85 21.67 1.48 -10.14
N PRO A 86 21.03 2.58 -10.60
CA PRO A 86 19.62 2.87 -10.34
C PRO A 86 18.67 1.70 -10.66
N ASN A 87 18.80 1.11 -11.84
CA ASN A 87 17.96 -0.03 -12.24
C ASN A 87 18.17 -1.27 -11.36
N GLY A 88 19.40 -1.51 -10.90
CA GLY A 88 19.71 -2.65 -10.02
C GLY A 88 19.11 -2.45 -8.64
N ALA A 89 19.19 -1.23 -8.10
CA ALA A 89 18.57 -0.88 -6.83
C ALA A 89 17.04 -0.98 -6.89
N MET A 90 16.39 -0.56 -7.99
CA MET A 90 14.95 -0.71 -8.18
C MET A 90 14.50 -2.17 -8.14
N VAL A 91 15.22 -3.07 -8.82
CA VAL A 91 14.93 -4.52 -8.79
C VAL A 91 15.11 -5.07 -7.38
N TYR A 92 16.21 -4.70 -6.70
CA TYR A 92 16.46 -5.11 -5.33
C TYR A 92 15.34 -4.68 -4.38
N CYS A 93 14.90 -3.42 -4.48
CA CYS A 93 13.80 -2.88 -3.70
C CYS A 93 12.53 -3.73 -3.87
N VAL A 94 12.12 -4.03 -5.11
CA VAL A 94 10.92 -4.85 -5.37
C VAL A 94 11.06 -6.26 -4.79
N GLU A 95 12.23 -6.90 -4.93
CA GLU A 95 12.50 -8.21 -4.31
C GLU A 95 12.48 -8.15 -2.77
N TYR A 96 12.94 -7.04 -2.20
CA TYR A 96 12.89 -6.81 -0.76
C TYR A 96 11.45 -6.66 -0.26
N LEU A 97 10.59 -5.94 -1.00
CA LEU A 97 9.16 -5.87 -0.70
C LEU A 97 8.50 -7.25 -0.79
N GLU A 98 8.81 -8.04 -1.81
CA GLU A 98 8.28 -9.40 -1.96
C GLU A 98 8.60 -10.27 -0.73
N LYS A 99 9.84 -10.23 -0.25
CA LYS A 99 10.27 -10.96 0.95
C LYS A 99 9.65 -10.44 2.25
N ASN A 100 9.18 -9.19 2.25
CA ASN A 100 8.61 -8.51 3.40
C ASN A 100 7.12 -8.17 3.16
N LEU A 101 6.39 -8.97 2.38
CA LEU A 101 5.00 -8.67 2.05
C LEU A 101 4.10 -8.58 3.30
N ASP A 102 4.43 -9.33 4.35
CA ASP A 102 3.74 -9.26 5.65
C ASP A 102 3.79 -7.86 6.26
N TRP A 103 4.91 -7.13 6.10
CA TRP A 103 5.00 -5.73 6.54
C TRP A 103 3.94 -4.86 5.87
N LEU A 104 3.78 -5.01 4.54
CA LEU A 104 2.75 -4.26 3.80
C LEU A 104 1.35 -4.64 4.30
N LEU A 105 1.07 -5.94 4.45
CA LEU A 105 -0.22 -6.41 4.94
C LEU A 105 -0.55 -5.89 6.34
N GLU A 106 0.43 -5.82 7.23
CA GLU A 106 0.28 -5.25 8.57
C GLU A 106 -0.05 -3.75 8.53
N ARG A 107 0.57 -3.00 7.61
CA ARG A 107 0.28 -1.58 7.40
C ARG A 107 -1.12 -1.34 6.80
N LEU A 108 -1.60 -2.23 5.94
CA LEU A 108 -2.93 -2.13 5.31
C LEU A 108 -4.07 -2.55 6.25
N LYS A 109 -3.81 -3.46 7.19
CA LYS A 109 -4.83 -4.07 8.05
C LYS A 109 -5.66 -3.07 8.87
N PRO A 110 -5.13 -1.98 9.45
CA PRO A 110 -5.96 -0.97 10.13
C PRO A 110 -6.95 -0.26 9.19
N LEU A 111 -6.68 -0.26 7.89
CA LEU A 111 -7.45 0.45 6.86
C LEU A 111 -8.41 -0.48 6.10
N SER A 112 -8.25 -1.80 6.22
CA SER A 112 -8.86 -2.80 5.34
C SER A 112 -10.40 -2.80 5.32
N GLU A 113 -11.04 -2.43 6.42
CA GLU A 113 -12.51 -2.36 6.52
C GLU A 113 -13.09 -1.01 6.08
N THR A 114 -12.23 -0.01 5.91
CA THR A 114 -12.64 1.38 5.95
C THR A 114 -12.23 2.19 4.73
N HIS A 115 -11.23 1.73 3.98
CA HIS A 115 -10.64 2.45 2.86
C HIS A 115 -10.68 1.63 1.57
N TYR A 116 -10.77 2.35 0.45
CA TYR A 116 -10.39 1.84 -0.86
C TYR A 116 -8.90 2.11 -1.09
N PHE A 117 -8.16 1.14 -1.62
CA PHE A 117 -6.71 1.26 -1.81
C PHE A 117 -6.34 1.66 -3.23
N ILE A 118 -5.39 2.57 -3.39
CA ILE A 118 -4.78 2.89 -4.67
C ILE A 118 -3.28 2.74 -4.51
N PHE A 119 -2.69 1.83 -5.27
CA PHE A 119 -1.26 1.57 -5.27
C PHE A 119 -0.60 2.30 -6.45
N ASP A 120 0.29 3.23 -6.15
CA ASP A 120 1.15 3.91 -7.12
C ASP A 120 2.45 3.10 -7.27
N CYS A 121 2.68 2.55 -8.46
CA CYS A 121 3.82 1.66 -8.72
C CYS A 121 4.92 2.37 -9.53
N PRO A 122 6.15 1.81 -9.58
CA PRO A 122 7.23 2.29 -10.44
C PRO A 122 6.84 2.32 -11.94
#